data_AF-A0A8J2IKU5-F1
#
_entry.id   AF-A0A8J2IKU5-F1
#
_cell.length_a   1.000
_cell.length_b   1.000
_cell.length_c   1.000
_cell.angle_alpha   90.00
_cell.angle_beta   90.00
_cell.angle_gamma   90.00
#
_symmetry.space_group_name_H-M   'P 1'
#
loop_
_entity.id
_entity.type
_entity.pdbx_description
1 polymer ?
#
loop_
_entity_poly.entity_id
_entity_poly.type
_entity_poly.pdbx_seq_one_letter_code
_entity_poly.pdbx_strand_id
1 'polypeptide(L)'
;MDRAPNRDNTPTRKLTIINLKNCPMPDFTSLDLFRDVMTQLDELNISLNQKSNPYGGSGDYTHIELRAFPSYLINHWLAPISSNVRALSIYSLEDNWGRFPAFFDSSTVSFPQLQSLALWYYALGHNGSFDWILSIKTLNKFVPHNAVIATWIGIEPGNNTEWDPPMPDWIPSTLGDSENDCLKWEYPGR
;
A
#
# COMPACT_ATOMS: atom_id res chain seq x y z
N MET A 1 25.50 -15.26 2.06
CA MET A 1 25.47 -15.85 3.42
C MET A 1 24.53 -17.04 3.31
N ASP A 2 25.08 -18.23 3.10
CA ASP A 2 24.31 -19.47 3.00
C ASP A 2 23.66 -19.77 4.35
N ARG A 3 22.38 -20.18 4.35
CA ARG A 3 21.80 -20.79 5.55
C ARG A 3 22.65 -22.03 5.87
N ALA A 4 23.23 -22.09 7.07
CA ALA A 4 23.83 -23.35 7.53
C ALA A 4 22.75 -24.44 7.39
N PRO A 5 23.02 -25.56 6.70
CA PRO A 5 22.02 -26.57 6.41
C PRO A 5 21.77 -27.38 7.67
N ASN A 6 21.07 -26.78 8.64
CA ASN A 6 20.54 -27.49 9.78
C ASN A 6 19.21 -28.12 9.37
N ARG A 7 19.14 -29.44 9.37
CA ARG A 7 17.96 -30.23 8.98
C ARG A 7 16.75 -30.00 9.90
N ASP A 8 16.96 -29.37 11.05
CA ASP A 8 15.91 -29.05 12.01
C ASP A 8 15.29 -27.65 11.83
N ASN A 9 15.78 -26.86 10.87
CA ASN A 9 15.21 -25.54 10.62
C ASN A 9 13.87 -25.67 9.88
N THR A 10 12.77 -25.42 10.60
CA THR A 10 11.46 -25.30 9.98
C THR A 10 11.38 -24.04 9.11
N PRO A 11 10.73 -24.11 7.93
CA PRO A 11 10.58 -22.96 7.06
C PRO A 11 9.79 -21.85 7.77
N THR A 12 10.26 -20.61 7.66
CA THR A 12 9.54 -19.44 8.18
C THR A 12 8.22 -19.30 7.44
N ARG A 13 7.09 -19.50 8.14
CA ARG A 13 5.75 -19.37 7.56
C ARG A 13 5.09 -18.03 7.82
N LYS A 14 5.56 -17.29 8.83
CA LYS A 14 4.98 -16.01 9.25
C LYS A 14 6.08 -14.98 9.39
N LEU A 15 5.90 -13.83 8.76
CA LEU A 15 6.82 -12.70 8.86
C LEU A 15 6.05 -11.45 9.26
N THR A 16 6.50 -10.83 10.34
CA THR A 16 6.00 -9.51 10.77
C THR A 16 7.14 -8.53 10.70
N ILE A 17 6.95 -7.45 9.94
CA ILE A 17 7.88 -6.33 9.83
C ILE A 17 7.19 -5.11 10.40
N ILE A 18 7.78 -4.55 11.44
CA ILE A 18 7.33 -3.34 12.07
C ILE A 18 8.26 -2.22 11.62
N ASN A 19 7.71 -1.04 11.32
CA ASN A 19 8.47 0.14 10.97
C ASN A 19 9.22 0.03 9.63
N LEU A 20 8.60 -0.63 8.62
CA LEU A 20 9.13 -0.69 7.26
C LEU A 20 9.07 0.71 6.66
N LYS A 21 10.24 1.29 6.33
CA LYS A 21 10.29 2.57 5.65
C LYS A 21 9.68 2.44 4.25
N ASN A 22 8.93 3.46 3.85
CA ASN A 22 8.37 3.61 2.52
C ASN A 22 9.43 3.96 1.45
N CYS A 23 10.60 3.31 1.46
CA CYS A 23 11.69 3.53 0.49
C CYS A 23 12.02 2.22 -0.23
N PRO A 24 12.21 2.23 -1.56
CA PRO A 24 12.74 1.08 -2.28
C PRO A 24 14.09 0.62 -1.71
N MET A 25 14.27 -0.69 -1.50
CA MET A 25 15.50 -1.30 -0.99
C MET A 25 15.96 -2.45 -1.90
N PRO A 26 16.33 -2.17 -3.16
CA PRO A 26 16.60 -3.22 -4.17
C PRO A 26 17.74 -4.14 -3.75
N ASP A 27 18.78 -3.60 -3.12
CA ASP A 27 19.92 -4.38 -2.62
C ASP A 27 19.49 -5.42 -1.57
N PHE A 28 18.44 -5.14 -0.81
CA PHE A 28 17.91 -6.09 0.19
C PHE A 28 16.94 -7.09 -0.45
N THR A 29 15.99 -6.64 -1.27
CA THR A 29 14.97 -7.53 -1.85
C THR A 29 15.48 -8.41 -2.99
N SER A 30 16.67 -8.09 -3.53
CA SER A 30 17.36 -8.90 -4.52
C SER A 30 18.17 -10.04 -3.92
N LEU A 31 18.40 -10.05 -2.61
CA LEU A 31 19.13 -11.13 -1.94
C LEU A 31 18.38 -12.45 -2.08
N ASP A 32 19.11 -13.51 -2.45
CA ASP A 32 18.54 -14.86 -2.57
C ASP A 32 17.87 -15.30 -1.27
N LEU A 33 18.52 -15.02 -0.13
CA LEU A 33 17.97 -15.33 1.19
C LEU A 33 16.61 -14.64 1.45
N PHE A 34 16.44 -13.40 0.99
CA PHE A 34 15.17 -12.70 1.12
C PHE A 34 14.08 -13.38 0.29
N ARG A 35 14.38 -13.66 -0.98
CA ARG A 35 13.44 -14.34 -1.91
C ARG A 35 13.07 -15.74 -1.41
N ASP A 36 14.04 -16.47 -0.90
CA ASP A 36 13.83 -17.80 -0.32
C ASP A 36 12.87 -17.74 0.88
N VAL A 37 13.04 -16.77 1.78
CA VAL A 37 12.11 -16.58 2.90
C VAL A 37 10.72 -16.21 2.39
N MET A 38 10.63 -15.22 1.49
CA MET A 38 9.35 -14.69 1.02
C MET A 38 8.50 -15.78 0.35
N THR A 39 9.08 -16.61 -0.51
CA THR A 39 8.35 -17.68 -1.20
C THR A 39 7.76 -18.75 -0.28
N GLN A 40 8.18 -18.82 0.98
CA GLN A 40 7.72 -19.83 1.95
C GLN A 40 6.63 -19.29 2.91
N LEU A 41 6.30 -17.99 2.82
CA LEU A 41 5.36 -17.36 3.75
C LEU A 41 3.91 -17.74 3.46
N ASP A 42 3.22 -18.12 4.54
CA ASP A 42 1.76 -18.24 4.59
C ASP A 42 1.13 -16.96 5.17
N GLU A 43 1.89 -16.15 5.91
CA GLU A 43 1.42 -14.92 6.55
C GLU A 43 2.47 -13.81 6.47
N LEU A 44 2.05 -12.64 6.01
CA LEU A 44 2.86 -11.42 5.99
C LEU A 44 2.11 -10.27 6.66
N ASN A 45 2.75 -9.66 7.65
CA ASN A 45 2.26 -8.47 8.34
C ASN A 45 3.31 -7.34 8.20
N ILE A 46 2.94 -6.22 7.61
CA ILE A 46 3.83 -5.07 7.37
C ILE A 46 3.24 -3.82 8.00
N SER A 47 3.95 -3.19 8.93
CA SER A 47 3.67 -1.82 9.38
C SER A 47 4.61 -0.83 8.71
N LEU A 48 4.07 -0.03 7.80
CA LEU A 48 4.73 1.05 7.10
C LEU A 48 4.95 2.24 8.02
N ASN A 49 6.15 2.80 7.96
CA ASN A 49 6.46 4.11 8.49
C ASN A 49 6.73 5.05 7.31
N GLN A 50 5.73 5.86 6.99
CA GLN A 50 5.84 6.98 6.08
C GLN A 50 6.45 8.12 6.88
N LYS A 51 7.78 8.16 7.02
CA LYS A 51 8.42 9.29 7.71
C LYS A 51 8.24 10.55 6.88
N SER A 52 7.24 11.34 7.25
CA SER A 52 7.29 12.80 7.08
C SER A 52 8.57 13.29 7.76
N ASN A 53 9.36 14.11 7.08
CA ASN A 53 10.54 14.76 7.65
C ASN A 53 10.17 15.38 9.03
N PRO A 54 10.84 15.01 10.14
CA PRO A 54 10.53 15.57 11.46
C PRO A 54 10.85 17.07 11.57
N TYR A 55 11.52 17.65 10.57
CA TYR A 55 11.80 19.07 10.43
C TYR A 55 11.02 19.74 9.28
N GLY A 56 10.25 18.96 8.52
CA GLY A 56 9.32 19.49 7.52
C GLY A 56 8.02 19.88 8.21
N GLY A 57 7.39 20.96 7.75
CA GLY A 57 6.00 21.24 8.14
C GLY A 57 5.09 20.04 7.81
N SER A 58 3.90 20.00 8.41
CA SER A 58 2.90 18.98 8.11
C SER A 58 2.73 18.82 6.59
N GLY A 59 3.07 17.65 6.05
CA GLY A 59 2.78 17.31 4.66
C GLY A 59 3.91 17.49 3.65
N ASP A 60 5.14 17.05 3.96
CA ASP A 60 6.15 16.84 2.91
C ASP A 60 5.83 15.58 2.08
N TYR A 61 4.78 15.68 1.27
CA TYR A 61 4.34 14.66 0.33
C TYR A 61 5.16 14.68 -0.98
N THR A 62 6.22 15.50 -1.05
CA THR A 62 7.04 15.70 -2.27
C THR A 62 8.12 14.63 -2.45
N HIS A 63 8.40 13.87 -1.39
CA HIS A 63 9.38 12.79 -1.42
C HIS A 63 9.05 11.75 -2.50
N ILE A 64 9.99 11.54 -3.42
CA ILE A 64 9.86 10.59 -4.53
C ILE A 64 9.58 9.17 -4.06
N GLU A 65 10.01 8.84 -2.84
CA GLU A 65 9.80 7.55 -2.21
C GLU A 65 8.32 7.26 -1.95
N LEU A 66 7.52 8.28 -1.58
CA LEU A 66 6.06 8.12 -1.44
C LEU A 66 5.39 7.76 -2.76
N ARG A 67 5.98 8.14 -3.90
CA ARG A 67 5.51 7.81 -5.24
C ARG A 67 6.02 6.46 -5.75
N ALA A 68 7.30 6.16 -5.50
CA ALA A 68 7.94 4.95 -6.01
C ALA A 68 7.60 3.70 -5.18
N PHE A 69 7.42 3.86 -3.87
CA PHE A 69 7.30 2.74 -2.94
C PHE A 69 6.03 1.90 -3.13
N PRO A 70 4.83 2.43 -3.43
CA PRO A 70 3.65 1.59 -3.64
C PRO A 70 3.84 0.54 -4.74
N SER A 71 4.36 0.95 -5.90
CA SER A 71 4.69 0.02 -6.99
C SER A 71 5.80 -0.96 -6.58
N TYR A 72 6.81 -0.48 -5.86
CA TYR A 72 7.89 -1.32 -5.35
C TYR A 72 7.39 -2.38 -4.35
N LEU A 73 6.49 -2.00 -3.43
CA LEU A 73 5.86 -2.89 -2.45
C LEU A 73 5.11 -4.01 -3.16
N ILE A 74 4.32 -3.69 -4.18
CA ILE A 74 3.61 -4.69 -4.98
C ILE A 74 4.59 -5.65 -5.65
N ASN A 75 5.56 -5.14 -6.40
CA ASN A 75 6.42 -5.97 -7.25
C ASN A 75 7.47 -6.78 -6.47
N HIS A 76 8.02 -6.23 -5.38
CA HIS A 76 9.15 -6.83 -4.68
C HIS A 76 8.80 -7.49 -3.35
N TRP A 77 7.62 -7.19 -2.78
CA TRP A 77 7.18 -7.78 -1.52
C TRP A 77 5.95 -8.66 -1.70
N LEU A 78 4.94 -8.19 -2.43
CA LEU A 78 3.65 -8.87 -2.50
C LEU A 78 3.58 -9.92 -3.62
N ALA A 79 4.06 -9.59 -4.82
CA ALA A 79 4.08 -10.53 -5.93
C ALA A 79 4.84 -11.83 -5.61
N PRO A 80 6.02 -11.81 -4.93
CA PRO A 80 6.75 -13.04 -4.59
C PRO A 80 6.02 -14.01 -3.66
N ILE A 81 5.09 -13.52 -2.84
CA ILE A 81 4.34 -14.34 -1.86
C ILE A 81 2.93 -14.69 -2.33
N SER A 82 2.52 -14.12 -3.46
CA SER A 82 1.12 -14.04 -3.88
C SER A 82 0.43 -15.40 -4.01
N SER A 83 1.16 -16.42 -4.46
CA SER A 83 0.65 -17.78 -4.67
C SER A 83 0.40 -18.58 -3.39
N ASN A 84 1.06 -18.22 -2.27
CA ASN A 84 1.09 -19.03 -1.04
C ASN A 84 0.42 -18.36 0.16
N VAL A 85 0.44 -17.02 0.20
CA VAL A 85 -0.03 -16.27 1.37
C VAL A 85 -1.53 -16.48 1.62
N ARG A 86 -1.86 -16.74 2.89
CA ARG A 86 -3.22 -16.94 3.41
C ARG A 86 -3.67 -15.80 4.28
N ALA A 87 -2.74 -15.07 4.90
CA ALA A 87 -3.03 -13.88 5.68
C ALA A 87 -2.08 -12.74 5.31
N LEU A 88 -2.65 -11.59 4.93
CA LEU A 88 -1.92 -10.39 4.57
C LEU A 88 -2.43 -9.23 5.40
N SER A 89 -1.51 -8.52 6.03
CA SER A 89 -1.83 -7.28 6.72
C SER A 89 -0.85 -6.18 6.34
N ILE A 90 -1.38 -5.03 5.90
CA ILE A 90 -0.59 -3.84 5.60
C ILE A 90 -1.14 -2.68 6.41
N TYR A 91 -0.27 -2.09 7.23
CA TYR A 91 -0.60 -1.02 8.15
C TYR A 91 0.21 0.22 7.78
N SER A 92 -0.38 1.41 7.85
CA SER A 92 0.39 2.65 8.00
C SER A 92 0.27 3.12 9.46
N LEU A 93 1.36 3.62 10.03
CA LEU A 93 1.39 4.05 11.43
C LEU A 93 0.76 5.42 11.65
N GLU A 94 0.87 6.32 10.67
CA GLU A 94 0.60 7.75 10.86
C GLU A 94 -0.35 8.31 9.80
N ASP A 95 -0.20 7.91 8.53
CA ASP A 95 -0.87 8.55 7.40
C ASP A 95 -1.72 7.59 6.56
N ASN A 96 -2.68 8.17 5.84
CA ASN A 96 -3.48 7.44 4.85
C ASN A 96 -2.61 7.02 3.65
N TRP A 97 -2.88 5.84 3.10
CA TRP A 97 -2.15 5.33 1.93
C TRP A 97 -3.08 4.64 0.92
N GLY A 98 -2.53 4.33 -0.25
CA GLY A 98 -3.23 3.55 -1.29
C GLY A 98 -3.71 4.36 -2.48
N ARG A 99 -3.93 5.67 -2.31
CA ARG A 99 -4.46 6.53 -3.37
C ARG A 99 -3.49 7.64 -3.80
N PHE A 100 -2.99 8.39 -2.83
CA PHE A 100 -2.08 9.52 -3.05
C PHE A 100 -0.89 9.41 -2.07
N PRO A 101 0.29 9.94 -2.43
CA PRO A 101 0.63 10.59 -3.70
C PRO A 101 0.86 9.61 -4.87
N ALA A 102 0.97 8.30 -4.61
CA ALA A 102 0.91 7.29 -5.65
C ALA A 102 -0.17 6.25 -5.41
N PHE A 103 -0.74 5.81 -6.51
CA PHE A 103 -1.77 4.81 -6.55
C PHE A 103 -1.19 3.41 -6.26
N PHE A 104 -1.77 2.72 -5.28
CA PHE A 104 -1.47 1.33 -5.00
C PHE A 104 -2.28 0.44 -5.95
N ASP A 105 -1.71 0.14 -7.11
CA ASP A 105 -2.37 -0.69 -8.13
C ASP A 105 -2.26 -2.19 -7.85
N SER A 106 -3.06 -2.61 -6.89
CA SER A 106 -3.26 -4.02 -6.53
C SER A 106 -3.79 -4.94 -7.64
N SER A 107 -4.35 -4.40 -8.73
CA SER A 107 -4.94 -5.23 -9.79
C SER A 107 -3.88 -6.09 -10.51
N THR A 108 -2.61 -5.71 -10.36
CA THR A 108 -1.45 -6.36 -10.94
C THR A 108 -1.00 -7.63 -10.19
N VAL A 109 -1.56 -7.91 -9.00
CA VAL A 109 -1.20 -9.07 -8.18
C VAL A 109 -2.44 -9.88 -7.78
N SER A 110 -2.36 -11.21 -7.89
CA SER A 110 -3.46 -12.12 -7.56
C SER A 110 -3.10 -12.99 -6.36
N PHE A 111 -4.01 -13.07 -5.38
CA PHE A 111 -3.82 -13.85 -4.16
C PHE A 111 -4.79 -15.04 -4.06
N PRO A 112 -4.54 -16.15 -4.79
CA PRO A 112 -5.50 -17.26 -4.91
C PRO A 112 -5.73 -18.05 -3.62
N GLN A 113 -4.89 -17.90 -2.59
CA GLN A 113 -5.02 -18.59 -1.30
C GLN A 113 -5.36 -17.66 -0.13
N LEU A 114 -5.52 -16.35 -0.37
CA LEU A 114 -5.69 -15.39 0.70
C LEU A 114 -7.06 -15.53 1.36
N GLN A 115 -7.05 -15.75 2.67
CA GLN A 115 -8.23 -15.98 3.51
C GLN A 115 -8.50 -14.78 4.41
N SER A 116 -7.45 -14.10 4.88
CA SER A 116 -7.53 -12.93 5.75
C SER A 116 -6.77 -11.75 5.16
N LEU A 117 -7.45 -10.60 5.05
CA LEU A 117 -6.86 -9.33 4.63
C LEU A 117 -7.16 -8.26 5.70
N ALA A 118 -6.12 -7.61 6.20
CA ALA A 118 -6.25 -6.45 7.08
C ALA A 118 -5.54 -5.24 6.48
N LEU A 119 -6.25 -4.12 6.36
CA LEU A 119 -5.72 -2.87 5.83
C LEU A 119 -5.97 -1.76 6.84
N TRP A 120 -4.92 -1.07 7.29
CA TRP A 120 -5.05 0.06 8.22
C TRP A 120 -4.70 1.39 7.55
N TYR A 121 -5.52 2.42 7.78
CA TYR A 121 -5.39 3.73 7.13
C TYR A 121 -5.35 3.65 5.60
N TYR A 122 -6.00 2.64 5.03
CA TYR A 122 -6.13 2.51 3.58
C TYR A 122 -7.26 3.43 3.10
N ALA A 123 -6.95 4.30 2.14
CA ALA A 123 -7.89 5.22 1.54
C ALA A 123 -8.64 4.56 0.38
N LEU A 124 -9.92 4.27 0.61
CA LEU A 124 -10.87 3.79 -0.39
C LEU A 124 -11.41 4.99 -1.15
N GLY A 125 -11.03 5.13 -2.42
CA GLY A 125 -11.31 6.36 -3.17
C GLY A 125 -11.43 6.16 -4.68
N HIS A 126 -11.76 4.96 -5.15
CA HIS A 126 -12.20 4.72 -6.53
C HIS A 126 -12.88 3.35 -6.62
N ASN A 127 -13.60 3.08 -7.71
CA ASN A 127 -14.36 1.83 -7.88
C ASN A 127 -13.44 0.60 -7.78
N GLY A 128 -12.30 0.66 -8.48
CA GLY A 128 -11.28 -0.39 -8.44
C GLY A 128 -10.67 -0.72 -7.07
N SER A 129 -10.81 0.11 -6.02
CA SER A 129 -10.22 -0.16 -4.71
C SER A 129 -10.88 -1.38 -4.07
N PHE A 130 -12.17 -1.56 -4.35
CA PHE A 130 -12.92 -2.74 -3.92
C PHE A 130 -12.83 -3.88 -4.92
N ASP A 131 -12.68 -3.60 -6.22
CA ASP A 131 -12.59 -4.66 -7.25
C ASP A 131 -11.46 -5.65 -6.96
N TRP A 132 -10.31 -5.17 -6.51
CA TRP A 132 -9.25 -6.03 -6.00
C TRP A 132 -9.80 -6.94 -4.91
N ILE A 133 -10.32 -6.37 -3.82
CA ILE A 133 -10.71 -7.14 -2.63
C ILE A 133 -11.77 -8.19 -3.00
N LEU A 134 -12.71 -7.80 -3.86
CA LEU A 134 -13.79 -8.65 -4.39
C LEU A 134 -13.31 -9.71 -5.40
N SER A 135 -12.15 -9.51 -6.02
CA SER A 135 -11.53 -10.49 -6.91
C SER A 135 -10.99 -11.71 -6.14
N ILE A 136 -10.65 -11.56 -4.86
CA ILE A 136 -10.05 -12.61 -4.02
C ILE A 136 -11.14 -13.59 -3.54
N LYS A 137 -11.36 -14.66 -4.30
CA LYS A 137 -12.45 -15.61 -4.05
C LYS A 137 -12.33 -16.43 -2.77
N THR A 138 -11.12 -16.57 -2.24
CA THR A 138 -10.87 -17.30 -0.99
C THR A 138 -11.00 -16.43 0.26
N LEU A 139 -11.18 -15.12 0.10
CA LEU A 139 -11.24 -14.18 1.21
C LEU A 139 -12.48 -14.42 2.05
N ASN A 140 -12.29 -14.76 3.32
CA ASN A 140 -13.38 -14.97 4.28
C ASN A 140 -13.34 -13.98 5.45
N LYS A 141 -12.24 -13.23 5.60
CA LYS A 141 -12.08 -12.19 6.60
C LYS A 141 -11.43 -10.96 5.97
N PHE A 142 -12.16 -9.85 5.97
CA PHE A 142 -11.64 -8.54 5.63
C PHE A 142 -11.76 -7.62 6.84
N VAL A 143 -10.66 -6.96 7.22
CA VAL A 143 -10.63 -6.05 8.36
C VAL A 143 -10.09 -4.67 7.95
N PRO A 144 -10.97 -3.73 7.58
CA PRO A 144 -10.60 -2.34 7.37
C PRO A 144 -10.53 -1.62 8.73
N HIS A 145 -9.33 -1.22 9.17
CA HIS A 145 -9.18 -0.44 10.39
C HIS A 145 -8.79 0.99 10.07
N ASN A 146 -9.50 1.97 10.65
CA ASN A 146 -9.30 3.38 10.34
C ASN A 146 -9.25 3.65 8.82
N ALA A 147 -9.96 2.84 8.03
CA ALA A 147 -10.02 3.03 6.59
C ALA A 147 -10.85 4.28 6.32
N VAL A 148 -10.36 5.11 5.40
CA VAL A 148 -11.06 6.33 4.99
C VAL A 148 -11.76 6.03 3.69
N ILE A 149 -13.06 6.34 3.62
CA ILE A 149 -13.81 6.37 2.37
C ILE A 149 -13.77 7.81 1.88
N ALA A 150 -12.96 8.07 0.87
CA ALA A 150 -12.75 9.40 0.32
C ALA A 150 -13.93 9.80 -0.57
N THR A 151 -14.64 10.86 -0.19
CA THR A 151 -15.75 11.46 -0.96
C THR A 151 -15.33 12.75 -1.66
N TRP A 152 -14.32 13.43 -1.12
CA TRP A 152 -13.65 14.57 -1.73
C TRP A 152 -12.16 14.53 -1.38
N ILE A 153 -11.34 15.20 -2.19
CA ILE A 153 -9.92 15.42 -1.90
C ILE A 153 -9.52 16.82 -2.34
N GLY A 154 -8.63 17.47 -1.57
CA GLY A 154 -7.92 18.67 -1.97
C GLY A 154 -6.45 18.34 -2.23
N ILE A 155 -5.92 18.76 -3.38
CA ILE A 155 -4.51 18.61 -3.73
C ILE A 155 -3.95 19.98 -4.07
N GLU A 156 -2.82 20.36 -3.49
CA GLU A 156 -2.15 21.60 -3.85
C GLU A 156 -1.77 21.61 -5.36
N PRO A 157 -1.88 22.74 -6.07
CA PRO A 157 -1.67 22.77 -7.53
C PRO A 157 -0.30 22.24 -7.98
N GLY A 158 0.75 22.51 -7.20
CA GLY A 158 2.10 21.98 -7.44
C GLY A 158 2.14 20.45 -7.35
N ASN A 159 1.58 19.90 -6.27
CA ASN A 159 1.47 18.46 -6.05
C ASN A 159 0.59 17.77 -7.09
N ASN A 160 -0.52 18.38 -7.51
CA ASN A 160 -1.39 17.81 -8.55
C ASN A 160 -0.64 17.67 -9.89
N THR A 161 0.19 18.66 -10.23
CA THR A 161 1.03 18.63 -11.44
C THR A 161 2.17 17.62 -11.31
N GLU A 162 2.79 17.52 -10.14
CA GLU A 162 3.92 16.65 -9.90
C GLU A 162 3.54 15.16 -9.76
N TRP A 163 2.40 14.86 -9.14
CA TRP A 163 1.97 13.49 -8.89
C TRP A 163 1.25 12.90 -10.11
N ASP A 164 0.61 13.74 -10.92
CA ASP A 164 -0.26 13.36 -12.03
C ASP A 164 -1.15 12.14 -11.68
N PRO A 165 -1.95 12.23 -10.60
CA PRO A 165 -2.54 11.05 -10.03
C PRO A 165 -3.67 10.52 -10.93
N PRO A 166 -3.78 9.19 -11.13
CA PRO A 166 -4.82 8.62 -11.98
C PRO A 166 -6.19 8.80 -11.33
N MET A 167 -6.99 9.74 -11.83
CA MET A 167 -8.29 10.16 -11.28
C MET A 167 -9.48 9.92 -12.25
N PRO A 168 -9.62 8.74 -12.87
CA PRO A 168 -10.64 8.52 -13.91
C PRO A 168 -12.09 8.64 -13.40
N ASP A 169 -12.32 8.35 -12.12
CA ASP A 169 -13.65 8.36 -11.50
C ASP A 169 -13.96 9.64 -10.71
N TRP A 170 -13.03 10.61 -10.69
CA TRP A 170 -13.18 11.84 -9.91
C TRP A 170 -13.52 13.01 -10.82
N ILE A 171 -14.35 13.92 -10.32
CA ILE A 171 -14.73 15.14 -11.03
C ILE A 171 -14.25 16.37 -10.27
N PRO A 172 -13.95 17.49 -10.95
CA PRO A 172 -13.68 18.75 -10.26
C PRO A 172 -14.85 19.09 -9.32
N SER A 173 -14.52 19.42 -8.08
CA SER A 173 -15.49 19.75 -7.05
C SER A 173 -16.19 21.08 -7.37
N THR A 174 -17.49 21.14 -7.06
CA THR A 174 -18.27 22.40 -7.15
C THR A 174 -18.47 23.03 -5.78
N LEU A 175 -18.09 22.33 -4.70
CA LEU A 175 -18.08 22.85 -3.34
C LEU A 175 -17.10 24.02 -3.28
N GLY A 176 -17.66 25.21 -3.09
CA GLY A 176 -17.00 26.50 -3.33
C GLY A 176 -15.57 26.64 -2.82
N ASP A 177 -14.85 27.57 -3.46
CA ASP A 177 -13.50 28.00 -3.13
C ASP A 177 -13.45 28.48 -1.67
N SER A 178 -13.17 27.55 -0.75
CA SER A 178 -13.05 27.83 0.67
C SER A 178 -11.59 27.71 1.08
N GLU A 179 -11.00 28.87 1.38
CA GLU A 179 -9.86 29.16 2.26
C GLU A 179 -8.48 28.54 1.98
N ASN A 180 -8.36 27.45 1.23
CA ASN A 180 -7.06 26.86 0.88
C ASN A 180 -6.92 26.76 -0.64
N ASP A 181 -5.77 27.19 -1.18
CA ASP A 181 -5.40 27.21 -2.61
C ASP A 181 -5.32 25.81 -3.28
N CYS A 182 -5.96 24.79 -2.72
CA CYS A 182 -5.98 23.42 -3.22
C CYS A 182 -7.01 23.22 -4.34
N LEU A 183 -6.64 22.44 -5.35
CA LEU A 183 -7.57 21.89 -6.34
C LEU A 183 -8.42 20.80 -5.68
N LYS A 184 -9.74 21.00 -5.67
CA LYS A 184 -10.69 20.07 -5.06
C LYS A 184 -11.31 19.14 -6.09
N TRP A 185 -11.40 17.87 -5.74
CA TRP A 185 -12.03 16.82 -6.53
C TRP A 185 -13.08 16.10 -5.68
N GLU A 186 -14.18 15.71 -6.31
CA GLU A 186 -15.25 14.94 -5.71
C GLU A 186 -15.32 13.55 -6.33
N TYR A 187 -15.60 12.57 -5.49
CA TYR A 187 -15.92 11.22 -5.92
C TYR A 187 -17.43 11.03 -5.80
N PRO A 188 -18.18 11.01 -6.93
CA PRO A 188 -19.64 11.01 -6.90
C PRO A 188 -20.23 9.69 -6.38
N GLY A 189 -19.42 8.62 -6.33
CA GLY A 189 -19.91 7.27 -6.12
C GLY A 189 -20.75 6.79 -7.32
N ARG A 190 -20.72 5.49 -7.60
CA ARG A 190 -21.66 4.84 -8.52
C ARG A 190 -22.21 3.59 -7.87
#